data_AF-A0A5K7YRG8-F1
#
_entry.id   AF-A0A5K7YRG8-F1
#
_cell.length_a   1.000
_cell.length_b   1.000
_cell.length_c   1.000
_cell.angle_alpha   90.00
_cell.angle_beta   90.00
_cell.angle_gamma   90.00
#
_symmetry.space_group_name_H-M   'P 1'
#
loop_
_entity.id
_entity.type
_entity.pdbx_description
1 polymer ?
#
loop_
_entity_poly.entity_id
_entity_poly.type
_entity_poly.pdbx_seq_one_letter_code
_entity_poly.pdbx_strand_id
1 'polypeptide(L)'
;MKDGRFLSADIDPAKDSNVNNLKEQALQLIHQAFSEDQRLHDAAAVAILNDYDDMGADTFLKQLRTYSLILNALRKDAVFQEMLTILMNLLRTGVYRVSGEALDAVTVRRDALRVDIDGKSTLIGNVNGELLTILSLGKESRETERQLMVIDRLVKCRNDANLEAVSRSFKIPLHDTEKITLLIERLFDNQGNFIRKTFEPMLDELARHGNHAFELLWCYFKVLKGRANRVSFLNALQHLISRINRPKHALRFLLADFCRHPDQVEPSDRNAIMLANILLRTYNKELDVDIEMTPEEVLNVRNGLDRDVVHYAKFRIDSVEYRFSTKVRAIHEKLVARLNATTSGRQTPSVRHLLFLEREIFIFLSLLSGKTARLVLVSALTEYGDPKAGIYRHLRAASYLPVFLQHLKIIVRGVGRVGTRDDVGLLRQISEYGLELSQLSGTPENQRSVVRTMGWIENVIRSITTANWHSA
;
A
#
# COMPACT_ATOMS: atom_id res chain seq x y z
N MET A 1 -18.77 5.61 -19.52
CA MET A 1 -17.42 5.04 -19.73
C MET A 1 -16.40 6.09 -19.33
N LYS A 2 -15.82 5.98 -18.13
CA LYS A 2 -14.58 6.70 -17.76
C LYS A 2 -13.42 5.78 -18.11
N ASP A 3 -12.36 6.36 -18.67
CA ASP A 3 -11.22 5.68 -19.27
C ASP A 3 -10.65 4.60 -18.32
N GLY A 4 -10.73 3.33 -18.73
CA GLY A 4 -10.44 2.15 -17.90
C GLY A 4 -8.96 1.73 -17.90
N ARG A 5 -8.07 2.62 -18.33
CA ARG A 5 -6.64 2.37 -18.48
C ARG A 5 -5.85 2.87 -17.27
N PHE A 6 -6.20 2.43 -16.07
CA PHE A 6 -5.48 2.85 -14.86
C PHE A 6 -3.98 2.47 -14.87
N LEU A 7 -3.64 1.37 -15.55
CA LEU A 7 -2.26 0.93 -15.81
C LEU A 7 -1.65 1.49 -17.12
N SER A 8 -2.44 2.10 -18.01
CA SER A 8 -2.01 2.51 -19.36
C SER A 8 -2.40 3.93 -19.82
N ALA A 9 -2.96 4.80 -18.96
CA ALA A 9 -3.23 6.21 -19.27
C ALA A 9 -3.33 7.13 -18.04
N ASP A 10 -2.92 8.39 -18.25
CA ASP A 10 -2.95 9.59 -17.38
C ASP A 10 -4.27 9.82 -16.61
N ILE A 11 -4.48 9.11 -15.50
CA ILE A 11 -5.39 9.58 -14.45
C ILE A 11 -4.56 9.71 -13.18
N ASP A 12 -3.77 10.78 -13.16
CA ASP A 12 -3.09 11.26 -11.97
C ASP A 12 -3.93 12.37 -11.32
N PRO A 13 -4.73 12.06 -10.28
CA PRO A 13 -5.42 13.10 -9.53
C PRO A 13 -4.47 13.98 -8.69
N ALA A 14 -3.15 13.73 -8.68
CA ALA A 14 -2.15 14.61 -8.07
C ALA A 14 -1.22 15.28 -9.07
N LYS A 15 -1.53 15.25 -10.38
CA LYS A 15 -0.94 16.25 -11.29
C LYS A 15 -1.26 17.62 -10.67
N ASP A 16 -0.29 18.52 -10.58
CA ASP A 16 -0.49 19.85 -9.96
C ASP A 16 -1.73 20.57 -10.53
N SER A 17 -2.08 20.28 -11.79
CA SER A 17 -3.32 20.74 -12.43
C SER A 17 -4.61 20.28 -11.71
N ASN A 18 -4.68 19.06 -11.17
CA ASN A 18 -5.86 18.60 -10.44
C ASN A 18 -5.94 19.18 -9.03
N VAL A 19 -4.79 19.40 -8.36
CA VAL A 19 -4.76 20.11 -7.07
C VAL A 19 -5.20 21.56 -7.24
N ASN A 20 -4.74 22.24 -8.29
CA ASN A 20 -5.18 23.60 -8.61
C ASN A 20 -6.68 23.67 -8.91
N ASN A 21 -7.21 22.73 -9.70
CA ASN A 21 -8.66 22.65 -9.95
C ASN A 21 -9.47 22.45 -8.65
N LEU A 22 -8.99 21.60 -7.73
CA LEU A 22 -9.63 21.41 -6.42
C LEU A 22 -9.58 22.69 -5.59
N LYS A 23 -8.45 23.41 -5.59
CA LYS A 23 -8.31 24.70 -4.91
C LYS A 23 -9.31 25.73 -5.48
N GLU A 24 -9.40 25.83 -6.80
CA GLU A 24 -10.35 26.74 -7.48
C GLU A 24 -11.81 26.41 -7.14
N GLN A 25 -12.20 25.14 -7.19
CA GLN A 25 -13.54 24.69 -6.81
C GLN A 25 -13.86 25.03 -5.34
N ALA A 26 -12.92 24.78 -4.42
CA ALA A 26 -13.12 25.12 -3.02
C ALA A 26 -13.26 26.63 -2.79
N LEU A 27 -12.49 27.46 -3.50
CA LEU A 27 -12.60 28.92 -3.43
C LEU A 27 -13.96 29.41 -3.91
N GLN A 28 -14.50 28.83 -4.99
CA GLN A 28 -15.85 29.16 -5.47
C GLN A 28 -16.92 28.83 -4.43
N LEU A 29 -16.85 27.66 -3.80
CA LEU A 29 -17.79 27.25 -2.75
C LEU A 29 -17.69 28.15 -1.52
N ILE A 30 -16.48 28.56 -1.12
CA ILE A 30 -16.28 29.51 -0.01
C ILE A 30 -16.86 30.87 -0.32
N HIS A 31 -16.65 31.38 -1.54
CA HIS A 31 -17.16 32.68 -1.94
C HIS A 31 -18.70 32.71 -1.85
N GLN A 32 -19.36 31.62 -2.23
CA GLN A 32 -20.80 31.47 -2.12
C GLN A 32 -21.25 31.33 -0.66
N ALA A 33 -20.61 30.45 0.11
CA ALA A 33 -21.09 30.04 1.43
C ALA A 33 -20.71 30.98 2.58
N PHE A 34 -19.63 31.78 2.45
CA PHE A 34 -19.13 32.66 3.50
C PHE A 34 -19.15 34.14 3.11
N SER A 35 -20.03 34.53 2.18
CA SER A 35 -20.19 35.93 1.75
C SER A 35 -20.53 36.90 2.91
N GLU A 36 -21.14 36.40 3.98
CA GLU A 36 -21.49 37.20 5.18
C GLU A 36 -20.44 37.12 6.30
N ASP A 37 -19.51 36.16 6.27
CA ASP A 37 -18.41 36.02 7.25
C ASP A 37 -17.05 36.22 6.57
N GLN A 38 -16.70 37.49 6.35
CA GLN A 38 -15.45 37.88 5.68
C GLN A 38 -14.20 37.31 6.37
N ARG A 39 -14.23 37.17 7.71
CA ARG A 39 -13.07 36.65 8.45
C ARG A 39 -12.85 35.17 8.18
N LEU A 40 -13.93 34.37 8.19
CA LEU A 40 -13.84 32.96 7.86
C LEU A 40 -13.54 32.75 6.37
N HIS A 41 -14.14 33.57 5.50
CA HIS A 41 -13.84 33.58 4.06
C HIS A 41 -12.35 33.75 3.80
N ASP A 42 -11.73 34.80 4.34
CA ASP A 42 -10.31 35.11 4.10
C ASP A 42 -9.39 34.04 4.70
N ALA A 43 -9.69 33.57 5.92
CA ALA A 43 -8.94 32.49 6.54
C ALA A 43 -9.03 31.18 5.73
N ALA A 44 -10.22 30.87 5.20
CA ALA A 44 -10.48 29.69 4.39
C ALA A 44 -9.74 29.75 3.05
N ALA A 45 -9.78 30.90 2.37
CA ALA A 45 -9.05 31.12 1.12
C ALA A 45 -7.53 30.92 1.31
N VAL A 46 -6.95 31.50 2.36
CA VAL A 46 -5.52 31.29 2.69
C VAL A 46 -5.22 29.81 2.96
N ALA A 47 -6.04 29.13 3.76
CA ALA A 47 -5.82 27.74 4.12
C ALA A 47 -5.88 26.78 2.91
N ILE A 48 -6.73 27.05 1.93
CA ILE A 48 -6.84 26.25 0.68
C ILE A 48 -5.68 26.54 -0.26
N LEU A 49 -5.27 27.80 -0.36
CA LEU A 49 -4.20 28.18 -1.28
C LEU A 49 -2.81 27.76 -0.81
N ASN A 50 -2.62 27.55 0.49
CA ASN A 50 -1.34 27.10 1.07
C ASN A 50 -0.74 25.90 0.33
N ASP A 51 0.58 25.93 0.18
CA ASP A 51 1.38 24.78 -0.23
C ASP A 51 1.77 23.97 1.01
N TYR A 52 1.82 22.65 0.86
CA TYR A 52 2.20 21.72 1.91
C TYR A 52 3.70 21.45 1.95
N ASP A 53 4.46 21.82 0.92
CA ASP A 53 5.91 21.60 0.88
C ASP A 53 6.64 22.23 2.05
N ASP A 54 7.25 21.35 2.87
CA ASP A 54 7.98 21.70 4.09
C ASP A 54 7.20 22.62 5.03
N MET A 55 5.86 22.50 5.01
CA MET A 55 4.98 23.31 5.85
C MET A 55 5.29 23.06 7.33
N GLY A 56 5.68 24.11 8.05
CA GLY A 56 5.97 24.09 9.48
C GLY A 56 4.73 23.96 10.38
N ALA A 57 4.98 23.66 11.66
CA ALA A 57 3.93 23.30 12.62
C ALA A 57 2.86 24.39 12.82
N ASP A 58 3.23 25.67 12.90
CA ASP A 58 2.29 26.77 13.06
C ASP A 58 1.34 26.95 11.87
N THR A 59 1.88 26.88 10.66
CA THR A 59 1.09 26.99 9.43
C THR A 59 0.15 25.80 9.29
N PHE A 60 0.64 24.60 9.62
CA PHE A 60 -0.17 23.39 9.58
C PHE A 60 -1.29 23.42 10.63
N LEU A 61 -1.00 23.88 11.87
CA LEU A 61 -2.01 24.10 12.90
C LEU A 61 -3.12 25.04 12.40
N LYS A 62 -2.75 26.19 11.82
CA LYS A 62 -3.71 27.15 11.27
C LYS A 62 -4.57 26.50 10.20
N GLN A 63 -3.97 25.74 9.29
CA GLN A 63 -4.69 25.06 8.21
C GLN A 63 -5.68 24.01 8.75
N LEU A 64 -5.26 23.14 9.67
CA LEU A 64 -6.12 22.13 10.26
C LEU A 64 -7.29 22.75 11.04
N ARG A 65 -7.02 23.83 11.77
CA ARG A 65 -8.06 24.60 12.47
C ARG A 65 -9.06 25.18 11.47
N THR A 66 -8.59 25.81 10.39
CA THR A 66 -9.45 26.38 9.37
C THR A 66 -10.29 25.32 8.66
N TYR A 67 -9.71 24.18 8.28
CA TYR A 67 -10.48 23.07 7.68
C TYR A 67 -11.58 22.59 8.64
N SER A 68 -11.27 22.45 9.93
CA SER A 68 -12.28 22.09 10.92
C SER A 68 -13.38 23.15 11.06
N LEU A 69 -13.04 24.45 10.99
CA LEU A 69 -14.01 25.54 11.03
C LEU A 69 -14.93 25.55 9.80
N ILE A 70 -14.37 25.42 8.60
CA ILE A 70 -15.14 25.34 7.34
C ILE A 70 -16.17 24.20 7.43
N LEU A 71 -15.72 22.99 7.78
CA LEU A 71 -16.59 21.82 7.85
C LEU A 71 -17.67 21.96 8.93
N ASN A 72 -17.35 22.58 10.06
CA ASN A 72 -18.34 22.82 11.11
C ASN A 72 -19.37 23.88 10.72
N ALA A 73 -18.94 24.96 10.05
CA ALA A 73 -19.83 26.01 9.55
C ALA A 73 -20.80 25.47 8.49
N LEU A 74 -20.31 24.63 7.58
CA LEU A 74 -21.11 24.08 6.48
C LEU A 74 -21.92 22.84 6.88
N ARG A 75 -21.88 22.35 8.12
CA ARG A 75 -22.43 21.03 8.51
C ARG A 75 -23.90 20.80 8.10
N LYS A 76 -24.70 21.87 7.99
CA LYS A 76 -26.12 21.82 7.59
C LYS A 76 -26.37 22.33 6.17
N ASP A 77 -25.33 22.74 5.46
CA ASP A 77 -25.40 23.27 4.11
C ASP A 77 -25.43 22.13 3.07
N ALA A 78 -26.10 22.37 1.94
CA ALA A 78 -26.11 21.47 0.80
C ALA A 78 -24.71 21.25 0.22
N VAL A 79 -23.81 22.24 0.31
CA VAL A 79 -22.44 22.15 -0.24
C VAL A 79 -21.47 21.38 0.67
N PHE A 80 -21.91 20.92 1.86
CA PHE A 80 -21.05 20.27 2.85
C PHE A 80 -20.26 19.08 2.30
N GLN A 81 -20.93 18.16 1.60
CA GLN A 81 -20.31 16.92 1.12
C GLN A 81 -19.27 17.19 0.02
N GLU A 82 -19.53 18.19 -0.81
CA GLU A 82 -18.61 18.62 -1.86
C GLU A 82 -17.37 19.25 -1.24
N MET A 83 -17.54 20.21 -0.31
CA MET A 83 -16.43 20.82 0.40
C MET A 83 -15.62 19.79 1.21
N LEU A 84 -16.29 18.86 1.90
CA LEU A 84 -15.64 17.77 2.61
C LEU A 84 -14.74 16.97 1.67
N THR A 85 -15.28 16.53 0.54
CA THR A 85 -14.53 15.76 -0.45
C THR A 85 -13.29 16.52 -0.94
N ILE A 86 -13.44 17.81 -1.25
CA ILE A 86 -12.34 18.63 -1.73
C ILE A 86 -11.24 18.79 -0.66
N LEU A 87 -11.60 19.19 0.56
CA LEU A 87 -10.63 19.39 1.65
C LEU A 87 -9.91 18.09 2.02
N MET A 88 -10.62 16.95 2.00
CA MET A 88 -9.99 15.65 2.27
C MET A 88 -9.00 15.27 1.17
N ASN A 89 -9.31 15.57 -0.10
CA ASN A 89 -8.38 15.33 -1.20
C ASN A 89 -7.14 16.23 -1.13
N LEU A 90 -7.31 17.52 -0.82
CA LEU A 90 -6.19 18.44 -0.60
C LEU A 90 -5.29 17.95 0.54
N LEU A 91 -5.89 17.56 1.68
CA LEU A 91 -5.13 17.06 2.82
C LEU A 91 -4.43 15.72 2.51
N ARG A 92 -5.08 14.78 1.80
CA ARG A 92 -4.46 13.50 1.40
C ARG A 92 -3.20 13.70 0.57
N THR A 93 -3.23 14.66 -0.35
CA THR A 93 -2.08 15.00 -1.20
C THR A 93 -1.00 15.73 -0.40
N GLY A 94 -1.41 16.63 0.50
CA GLY A 94 -0.50 17.51 1.24
C GLY A 94 0.15 16.91 2.48
N VAL A 95 -0.54 16.04 3.23
CA VAL A 95 -0.11 15.59 4.56
C VAL A 95 1.26 14.89 4.57
N TYR A 96 1.70 14.34 3.44
CA TYR A 96 3.00 13.67 3.31
C TYR A 96 4.14 14.62 2.90
N ARG A 97 3.84 15.89 2.61
CA ARG A 97 4.79 16.92 2.15
C ARG A 97 5.14 17.93 3.25
N VAL A 98 4.34 17.98 4.32
CA VAL A 98 4.61 18.84 5.48
C VAL A 98 5.89 18.43 6.20
N SER A 99 6.47 19.35 6.96
CA SER A 99 7.69 19.05 7.70
C SER A 99 7.45 17.97 8.76
N GLY A 100 8.49 17.21 9.09
CA GLY A 100 8.41 16.17 10.11
C GLY A 100 7.98 16.72 11.47
N GLU A 101 8.50 17.90 11.83
CA GLU A 101 8.17 18.60 13.07
C GLU A 101 6.68 18.98 13.13
N ALA A 102 6.10 19.41 12.00
CA ALA A 102 4.68 19.73 11.91
C ALA A 102 3.79 18.51 12.17
N LEU A 103 4.12 17.35 11.60
CA LEU A 103 3.37 16.12 11.88
C LEU A 103 3.58 15.63 13.30
N ASP A 104 4.80 15.72 13.82
CA ASP A 104 5.14 15.24 15.17
C ASP A 104 4.41 16.05 16.26
N ALA A 105 4.24 17.36 16.05
CA ALA A 105 3.47 18.25 16.90
C ALA A 105 1.98 17.84 17.03
N VAL A 106 1.41 17.13 16.04
CA VAL A 106 -0.01 16.76 16.04
C VAL A 106 -0.25 15.43 16.76
N THR A 107 -1.14 15.42 17.75
CA THR A 107 -1.67 14.24 18.41
C THR A 107 -3.14 14.05 18.04
N VAL A 108 -3.44 12.92 17.39
CA VAL A 108 -4.81 12.55 17.00
C VAL A 108 -5.53 11.89 18.18
N ARG A 109 -6.71 12.42 18.54
CA ARG A 109 -7.63 11.85 19.53
C ARG A 109 -8.93 11.42 18.85
N ARG A 110 -9.87 10.85 19.60
CA ARG A 110 -11.11 10.25 19.06
C ARG A 110 -11.94 11.22 18.19
N ASP A 111 -12.04 12.48 18.61
CA ASP A 111 -12.87 13.53 18.01
C ASP A 111 -12.17 14.89 17.97
N ALA A 112 -10.86 14.90 18.23
CA ALA A 112 -10.09 16.12 18.41
C ALA A 112 -8.64 15.95 17.97
N LEU A 113 -7.98 17.08 17.72
CA LEU A 113 -6.55 17.19 17.50
C LEU A 113 -5.94 18.02 18.63
N ARG A 114 -4.86 17.53 19.21
CA ARG A 114 -3.99 18.33 20.08
C ARG A 114 -2.73 18.65 19.31
N VAL A 115 -2.32 19.90 19.25
CA VAL A 115 -1.10 20.33 18.57
C VAL A 115 -0.19 21.03 19.57
N ASP A 116 1.01 20.49 19.76
CA ASP A 116 1.98 20.97 20.73
C ASP A 116 3.15 21.66 19.99
N ILE A 117 3.28 22.98 20.15
CA ILE A 117 4.30 23.83 19.49
C ILE A 117 4.95 24.70 20.57
N ASP A 118 6.28 24.66 20.68
CA ASP A 118 7.07 25.47 21.63
C ASP A 118 6.52 25.44 23.08
N GLY A 119 6.10 24.25 23.53
CA GLY A 119 5.55 24.03 24.87
C GLY A 119 4.09 24.48 25.05
N LYS A 120 3.45 25.07 24.03
CA LYS A 120 2.03 25.45 24.03
C LYS A 120 1.19 24.36 23.37
N SER A 121 0.14 23.94 24.08
CA SER A 121 -0.80 22.93 23.59
C SER A 121 -2.09 23.59 23.11
N THR A 122 -2.43 23.40 21.84
CA THR A 122 -3.68 23.87 21.24
C THR A 122 -4.60 22.69 20.95
N LEU A 123 -5.86 22.76 21.40
CA LEU A 123 -6.88 21.74 21.13
C LEU A 123 -7.84 22.22 20.02
N ILE A 124 -8.03 21.40 18.99
CA ILE A 124 -9.07 21.54 17.97
C ILE A 124 -10.10 20.42 18.23
N GLY A 125 -11.29 20.78 18.70
CA GLY A 125 -12.39 19.83 18.96
C GLY A 125 -13.35 19.70 17.78
N ASN A 126 -14.23 18.68 17.83
CA ASN A 126 -15.25 18.41 16.81
C ASN A 126 -14.66 18.26 15.41
N VAL A 127 -13.55 17.52 15.30
CA VAL A 127 -12.85 17.30 14.05
C VAL A 127 -13.50 16.15 13.29
N ASN A 128 -13.67 16.32 11.97
CA ASN A 128 -14.22 15.28 11.10
C ASN A 128 -13.35 14.00 11.14
N GLY A 129 -13.99 12.83 11.25
CA GLY A 129 -13.30 11.54 11.39
C GLY A 129 -12.40 11.17 10.19
N GLU A 130 -12.73 11.61 8.98
CA GLU A 130 -11.91 11.39 7.79
C GLU A 130 -10.62 12.23 7.85
N LEU A 131 -10.70 13.45 8.37
CA LEU A 131 -9.55 14.32 8.61
C LEU A 131 -8.60 13.68 9.63
N LEU A 132 -9.15 13.18 10.75
CA LEU A 132 -8.40 12.44 11.76
C LEU A 132 -7.71 11.21 11.16
N THR A 133 -8.43 10.48 10.30
CA THR A 133 -7.89 9.30 9.61
C THR A 133 -6.70 9.67 8.74
N ILE A 134 -6.82 10.67 7.86
CA ILE A 134 -5.73 11.10 6.96
C ILE A 134 -4.48 11.49 7.77
N LEU A 135 -4.65 12.23 8.86
CA LEU A 135 -3.55 12.62 9.75
C LEU A 135 -2.90 11.41 10.42
N SER A 136 -3.69 10.47 10.93
CA SER A 136 -3.15 9.23 11.51
C SER A 136 -2.31 8.44 10.49
N LEU A 137 -2.79 8.31 9.26
CA LEU A 137 -2.07 7.61 8.19
C LEU A 137 -0.77 8.32 7.79
N GLY A 138 -0.79 9.66 7.72
CA GLY A 138 0.39 10.49 7.48
C GLY A 138 1.45 10.32 8.56
N LYS A 139 1.04 10.43 9.84
CA LYS A 139 1.92 10.20 10.99
C LYS A 139 2.52 8.80 11.01
N GLU A 140 1.73 7.77 10.71
CA GLU A 140 2.24 6.39 10.65
C GLU A 140 3.29 6.20 9.56
N SER A 141 3.07 6.76 8.36
CA SER A 141 4.07 6.72 7.28
C SER A 141 5.38 7.39 7.68
N ARG A 142 5.29 8.53 8.38
CA ARG A 142 6.46 9.27 8.87
C ARG A 142 7.20 8.52 9.97
N GLU A 143 6.46 7.90 10.89
CA GLU A 143 7.02 7.05 11.94
C GLU A 143 7.82 5.88 11.33
N THR A 144 7.23 5.16 10.37
CA THR A 144 7.92 4.09 9.65
C THR A 144 9.18 4.57 8.95
N GLU A 145 9.15 5.75 8.33
CA GLU A 145 10.34 6.36 7.73
C GLU A 145 11.47 6.58 8.73
N ARG A 146 11.14 7.23 9.86
CA ARG A 146 12.09 7.51 10.94
C ARG A 146 12.71 6.22 11.49
N GLN A 147 11.90 5.20 11.69
CA GLN A 147 12.32 3.88 12.16
C GLN A 147 13.29 3.19 11.19
N LEU A 148 13.06 3.28 9.88
CA LEU A 148 13.99 2.78 8.86
C LEU A 148 15.32 3.53 8.90
N MET A 149 15.28 4.86 8.98
CA MET A 149 16.47 5.71 8.99
C MET A 149 17.36 5.47 10.21
N VAL A 150 16.78 5.28 11.40
CA VAL A 150 17.58 5.04 12.62
C VAL A 150 18.23 3.67 12.61
N ILE A 151 17.60 2.65 12.01
CA ILE A 151 18.19 1.31 11.87
C ILE A 151 19.29 1.30 10.81
N ASP A 152 19.11 1.97 9.68
CA ASP A 152 20.18 2.13 8.69
C ASP A 152 21.42 2.79 9.32
N ARG A 153 21.25 3.83 10.14
CA ARG A 153 22.34 4.46 10.90
C ARG A 153 22.98 3.51 11.90
N LEU A 154 22.19 2.77 12.68
CA LEU A 154 22.69 1.80 13.66
C LEU A 154 23.52 0.70 12.99
N VAL A 155 23.04 0.14 11.87
CA VAL A 155 23.74 -0.92 11.13
C VAL A 155 25.05 -0.40 10.51
N LYS A 156 25.08 0.86 10.07
CA LYS A 156 26.31 1.48 9.53
C LYS A 156 27.33 1.81 10.61
N CYS A 157 26.88 2.28 11.77
CA CYS A 157 27.74 2.65 12.89
C CYS A 157 27.01 2.40 14.22
N ARG A 158 27.44 1.38 14.95
CA ARG A 158 26.88 1.09 16.28
C ARG A 158 27.55 1.99 17.32
N ASN A 159 26.76 2.83 17.98
CA ASN A 159 27.16 3.66 19.12
C ASN A 159 25.92 3.99 19.98
N ASP A 160 26.16 4.52 21.17
CA ASP A 160 25.11 4.81 22.16
C ASP A 160 24.08 5.81 21.62
N ALA A 161 24.52 6.85 20.90
CA ALA A 161 23.63 7.84 20.31
C ALA A 161 22.66 7.23 19.28
N ASN A 162 23.11 6.26 18.48
CA ASN A 162 22.27 5.56 17.52
C ASN A 162 21.32 4.56 18.22
N LEU A 163 21.77 3.90 19.31
CA LEU A 163 20.89 3.05 20.13
C LEU A 163 19.78 3.87 20.82
N GLU A 164 20.11 5.05 21.35
CA GLU A 164 19.13 5.99 21.91
C GLU A 164 18.14 6.50 20.84
N ALA A 165 18.62 6.74 19.61
CA ALA A 165 17.76 7.14 18.51
C ALA A 165 16.77 6.02 18.13
N VAL A 166 17.21 4.75 18.15
CA VAL A 166 16.35 3.58 17.94
C VAL A 166 15.35 3.44 19.08
N SER A 167 15.80 3.49 20.33
CA SER A 167 14.93 3.44 21.52
C SER A 167 13.80 4.47 21.45
N ARG A 168 14.12 5.73 21.14
CA ARG A 168 13.14 6.80 20.96
C ARG A 168 12.21 6.58 19.77
N SER A 169 12.72 6.05 18.67
CA SER A 169 11.91 5.89 17.45
C SER A 169 10.93 4.73 17.52
N PHE A 170 11.34 3.62 18.13
CA PHE A 170 10.46 2.47 18.34
C PHE A 170 9.66 2.55 19.63
N LYS A 171 9.92 3.56 20.49
CA LYS A 171 9.27 3.75 21.80
C LYS A 171 9.49 2.56 22.73
N ILE A 172 10.70 2.02 22.71
CA ILE A 172 11.17 0.90 23.54
C ILE A 172 12.16 1.45 24.56
N PRO A 173 12.14 1.02 25.84
CA PRO A 173 13.19 1.36 26.80
C PRO A 173 14.59 1.08 26.25
N LEU A 174 15.58 1.92 26.57
CA LEU A 174 16.93 1.80 26.02
C LEU A 174 17.55 0.42 26.31
N HIS A 175 17.45 -0.06 27.55
CA HIS A 175 17.90 -1.39 27.95
C HIS A 175 17.26 -2.53 27.14
N ASP A 176 15.97 -2.42 26.81
CA ASP A 176 15.29 -3.44 25.99
C ASP A 176 15.71 -3.33 24.52
N THR A 177 15.99 -2.11 24.04
CA THR A 177 16.55 -1.86 22.70
C THR A 177 17.93 -2.50 22.56
N GLU A 178 18.80 -2.35 23.56
CA GLU A 178 20.10 -3.00 23.62
C GLU A 178 19.96 -4.53 23.57
N LYS A 179 19.06 -5.10 24.38
CA LYS A 179 18.78 -6.54 24.36
C LYS A 179 18.32 -7.01 22.99
N ILE A 180 17.29 -6.39 22.41
CA ILE A 180 16.76 -6.80 21.11
C ILE A 180 17.82 -6.67 20.02
N THR A 181 18.59 -5.58 19.99
CA THR A 181 19.64 -5.39 18.98
C THR A 181 20.77 -6.42 19.13
N LEU A 182 21.18 -6.76 20.36
CA LEU A 182 22.15 -7.85 20.61
C LEU A 182 21.59 -9.21 20.18
N LEU A 183 20.30 -9.45 20.40
CA LEU A 183 19.65 -10.67 19.91
C LEU A 183 19.69 -10.72 18.38
N ILE A 184 19.32 -9.63 17.72
CA ILE A 184 19.34 -9.54 16.24
C ILE A 184 20.75 -9.78 15.70
N GLU A 185 21.79 -9.24 16.32
CA GLU A 185 23.18 -9.46 15.89
C GLU A 185 23.60 -10.93 15.94
N ARG A 186 23.16 -11.68 16.96
CA ARG A 186 23.43 -13.12 17.07
C ARG A 186 22.81 -13.95 15.94
N LEU A 187 21.84 -13.38 15.21
CA LEU A 187 21.25 -14.02 14.05
C LEU A 187 22.16 -13.98 12.83
N PHE A 188 23.30 -13.29 12.89
CA PHE A 188 24.23 -13.15 11.78
C PHE A 188 25.62 -13.70 12.12
N ASP A 189 26.29 -14.27 11.12
CA ASP A 189 27.70 -14.64 11.25
C ASP A 189 28.61 -13.41 11.07
N ASN A 190 29.92 -13.61 11.24
CA ASN A 190 30.92 -12.56 11.08
C ASN A 190 30.99 -11.97 9.63
N GLN A 191 30.36 -12.63 8.66
CA GLN A 191 30.27 -12.19 7.27
C GLN A 191 28.91 -11.49 6.98
N GLY A 192 28.03 -11.39 7.98
CA GLY A 192 26.69 -10.82 7.85
C GLY A 192 25.66 -11.76 7.22
N ASN A 193 25.93 -13.05 7.16
CA ASN A 193 24.97 -14.05 6.69
C ASN A 193 24.03 -14.47 7.80
N PHE A 194 22.76 -14.67 7.46
CA PHE A 194 21.74 -15.04 8.43
C PHE A 194 21.85 -16.53 8.83
N ILE A 195 21.86 -16.79 10.14
CA ILE A 195 21.98 -18.13 10.73
C ILE A 195 20.61 -18.59 11.22
N ARG A 196 19.87 -19.31 10.37
CA ARG A 196 18.52 -19.83 10.69
C ARG A 196 18.48 -20.63 12.00
N LYS A 197 19.51 -21.46 12.25
CA LYS A 197 19.59 -22.31 13.46
C LYS A 197 19.62 -21.51 14.76
N THR A 198 20.07 -20.26 14.73
CA THR A 198 20.12 -19.38 15.90
C THR A 198 18.77 -18.69 16.15
N PHE A 199 17.91 -18.59 15.12
CA PHE A 199 16.64 -17.88 15.22
C PHE A 199 15.59 -18.63 16.04
N GLU A 200 15.43 -19.93 15.83
CA GLU A 200 14.42 -20.74 16.54
C GLU A 200 14.53 -20.67 18.08
N PRO A 201 15.72 -20.83 18.69
CA PRO A 201 15.90 -20.67 20.13
C PRO A 201 15.55 -19.28 20.66
N MET A 202 15.61 -18.25 19.81
CA MET A 202 15.41 -16.85 20.15
C MET A 202 13.97 -16.36 19.91
N LEU A 203 13.15 -17.18 19.26
CA LEU A 203 11.81 -16.84 18.84
C LEU A 203 10.92 -16.39 20.01
N ASP A 204 10.97 -17.13 21.11
CA ASP A 204 10.18 -16.82 22.31
C ASP A 204 10.62 -15.51 22.97
N GLU A 205 11.93 -15.23 22.99
CA GLU A 205 12.46 -14.00 23.55
C GLU A 205 12.08 -12.78 22.69
N LEU A 206 12.25 -12.90 21.36
CA LEU A 206 11.80 -11.87 20.42
C LEU A 206 10.29 -11.63 20.51
N ALA A 207 9.49 -12.70 20.65
CA ALA A 207 8.04 -12.60 20.76
C ALA A 207 7.57 -11.86 22.03
N ARG A 208 8.34 -11.88 23.14
CA ARG A 208 8.03 -11.10 24.35
C ARG A 208 8.04 -9.60 24.10
N HIS A 209 8.85 -9.14 23.15
CA HIS A 209 8.89 -7.74 22.73
C HIS A 209 7.80 -7.39 21.70
N GLY A 210 6.97 -8.37 21.32
CA GLY A 210 5.78 -8.21 20.51
C GLY A 210 6.04 -7.48 19.20
N ASN A 211 5.19 -6.50 18.90
CA ASN A 211 5.20 -5.74 17.66
C ASN A 211 6.56 -5.08 17.35
N HIS A 212 7.24 -4.58 18.38
CA HIS A 212 8.49 -3.87 18.22
C HIS A 212 9.62 -4.76 17.69
N ALA A 213 9.64 -6.05 18.08
CA ALA A 213 10.60 -7.00 17.53
C ALA A 213 10.37 -7.21 16.04
N PHE A 214 9.10 -7.33 15.60
CA PHE A 214 8.77 -7.46 14.18
C PHE A 214 9.20 -6.22 13.39
N GLU A 215 8.84 -5.02 13.86
CA GLU A 215 9.19 -3.76 13.18
C GLU A 215 10.71 -3.59 13.07
N LEU A 216 11.46 -3.87 14.14
CA LEU A 216 12.92 -3.84 14.15
C LEU A 216 13.50 -4.84 13.14
N LEU A 217 13.09 -6.10 13.19
CA LEU A 217 13.59 -7.14 12.28
C LEU A 217 13.25 -6.83 10.82
N TRP A 218 12.07 -6.24 10.53
CA TRP A 218 11.74 -5.76 9.18
C TRP A 218 12.69 -4.65 8.72
N CYS A 219 13.00 -3.69 9.59
CA CYS A 219 13.98 -2.64 9.26
C CYS A 219 15.38 -3.22 9.01
N TYR A 220 15.83 -4.18 9.83
CA TYR A 220 17.10 -4.90 9.61
C TYR A 220 17.09 -5.66 8.29
N PHE A 221 16.00 -6.36 7.96
CA PHE A 221 15.83 -7.10 6.71
C PHE A 221 16.14 -6.25 5.47
N LYS A 222 15.73 -4.97 5.48
CA LYS A 222 15.96 -4.06 4.35
C LYS A 222 17.43 -3.68 4.16
N VAL A 223 18.23 -3.74 5.22
CA VAL A 223 19.68 -3.47 5.18
C VAL A 223 20.48 -4.73 4.82
N LEU A 224 19.88 -5.93 4.92
CA LEU A 224 20.56 -7.19 4.60
C LEU A 224 21.01 -7.27 3.13
N LYS A 225 22.25 -7.75 2.96
CA LYS A 225 22.85 -8.01 1.65
C LYS A 225 22.69 -9.49 1.27
N GLY A 226 22.50 -9.74 -0.01
CA GLY A 226 22.42 -11.09 -0.57
C GLY A 226 21.00 -11.68 -0.59
N ARG A 227 20.65 -12.37 -1.67
CA ARG A 227 19.33 -13.00 -1.86
C ARG A 227 19.10 -14.16 -0.89
N ALA A 228 20.08 -15.03 -0.71
CA ALA A 228 19.96 -16.22 0.16
C ALA A 228 19.63 -15.82 1.61
N ASN A 229 20.36 -14.84 2.15
CA ASN A 229 20.11 -14.29 3.49
C ASN A 229 18.70 -13.72 3.61
N ARG A 230 18.24 -12.98 2.60
CA ARG A 230 16.88 -12.41 2.58
C ARG A 230 15.81 -13.49 2.58
N VAL A 231 15.93 -14.55 1.78
CA VAL A 231 14.94 -15.64 1.75
C VAL A 231 14.87 -16.35 3.10
N SER A 232 16.02 -16.76 3.65
CA SER A 232 16.08 -17.44 4.94
C SER A 232 15.53 -16.56 6.09
N PHE A 233 15.85 -15.27 6.08
CA PHE A 233 15.34 -14.31 7.07
C PHE A 233 13.83 -14.08 6.92
N LEU A 234 13.32 -14.04 5.69
CA LEU A 234 11.90 -13.87 5.41
C LEU A 234 11.08 -15.07 5.92
N ASN A 235 11.59 -16.30 5.77
CA ASN A 235 10.95 -17.49 6.35
C ASN A 235 10.97 -17.44 7.88
N ALA A 236 12.08 -17.02 8.48
CA ALA A 236 12.18 -16.81 9.92
C ALA A 236 11.15 -15.77 10.45
N LEU A 237 10.96 -14.66 9.73
CA LEU A 237 9.95 -13.64 10.08
C LEU A 237 8.52 -14.20 10.13
N GLN A 238 8.18 -15.19 9.30
CA GLN A 238 6.85 -15.81 9.32
C GLN A 238 6.59 -16.56 10.63
N HIS A 239 7.60 -17.26 11.16
CA HIS A 239 7.51 -17.91 12.47
C HIS A 239 7.31 -16.87 13.59
N LEU A 240 7.99 -15.73 13.52
CA LEU A 240 7.81 -14.65 14.50
C LEU A 240 6.41 -14.04 14.43
N ILE A 241 5.89 -13.79 13.24
CA ILE A 241 4.51 -13.33 13.04
C ILE A 241 3.52 -14.28 13.72
N SER A 242 3.68 -15.59 13.46
CA SER A 242 2.85 -16.64 14.06
C SER A 242 2.93 -16.62 15.59
N ARG A 243 4.13 -16.37 16.15
CA ARG A 243 4.35 -16.35 17.61
C ARG A 243 3.84 -15.09 18.30
N ILE A 244 3.98 -13.90 17.69
CA ILE A 244 3.51 -12.63 18.26
C ILE A 244 1.97 -12.57 18.30
N ASN A 245 1.29 -13.23 17.35
CA ASN A 245 -0.18 -13.27 17.24
C ASN A 245 -0.83 -11.87 17.20
N ARG A 246 -0.20 -10.91 16.49
CA ARG A 246 -0.74 -9.56 16.23
C ARG A 246 -0.66 -9.18 14.75
N PRO A 247 -1.29 -9.95 13.85
CA PRO A 247 -1.11 -9.80 12.41
C PRO A 247 -1.49 -8.42 11.87
N LYS A 248 -2.53 -7.79 12.43
CA LYS A 248 -2.97 -6.44 12.07
C LYS A 248 -1.89 -5.37 12.24
N HIS A 249 -1.07 -5.49 13.29
CA HIS A 249 -0.03 -4.50 13.56
C HIS A 249 1.16 -4.66 12.62
N ALA A 250 1.60 -5.90 12.39
CA ALA A 250 2.62 -6.21 11.39
C ALA A 250 2.18 -5.73 9.99
N LEU A 251 0.92 -6.00 9.63
CA LEU A 251 0.35 -5.57 8.36
C LEU A 251 0.31 -4.05 8.22
N ARG A 252 -0.07 -3.33 9.29
CA ARG A 252 -0.04 -1.87 9.31
C ARG A 252 1.34 -1.33 8.96
N PHE A 253 2.39 -1.90 9.58
CA PHE A 253 3.76 -1.47 9.35
C PHE A 253 4.22 -1.73 7.92
N LEU A 254 3.95 -2.94 7.39
CA LEU A 254 4.32 -3.32 6.03
C LEU A 254 3.63 -2.45 4.97
N LEU A 255 2.33 -2.15 5.13
CA LEU A 255 1.59 -1.32 4.20
C LEU A 255 2.00 0.16 4.29
N ALA A 256 2.37 0.64 5.48
CA ALA A 256 2.94 1.98 5.64
C ALA A 256 4.28 2.10 4.90
N ASP A 257 5.19 1.12 5.05
CA ASP A 257 6.47 1.11 4.33
C ASP A 257 6.28 1.01 2.81
N PHE A 258 5.43 0.09 2.34
CA PHE A 258 5.16 -0.12 0.91
C PHE A 258 4.66 1.16 0.22
N CYS A 259 3.77 1.92 0.87
CA CYS A 259 3.19 3.16 0.34
C CYS A 259 3.97 4.43 0.70
N ARG A 260 5.13 4.31 1.37
CA ARG A 260 5.92 5.47 1.82
C ARG A 260 6.46 6.29 0.65
N HIS A 261 6.98 5.64 -0.38
CA HIS A 261 7.38 6.28 -1.65
C HIS A 261 6.61 5.64 -2.80
N PRO A 262 5.41 6.17 -3.15
CA PRO A 262 4.54 5.57 -4.14
C PRO A 262 5.09 5.66 -5.57
N ASP A 263 6.02 6.57 -5.84
CA ASP A 263 6.71 6.75 -7.12
C ASP A 263 7.93 5.83 -7.28
N GLN A 264 8.36 5.15 -6.21
CA GLN A 264 9.59 4.36 -6.20
C GLN A 264 9.30 2.87 -6.03
N VAL A 265 10.12 2.02 -6.64
CA VAL A 265 10.04 0.57 -6.48
C VAL A 265 11.25 0.08 -5.69
N GLU A 266 11.00 -0.44 -4.50
CA GLU A 266 12.00 -0.91 -3.56
C GLU A 266 12.21 -2.43 -3.69
N PRO A 267 13.44 -2.95 -3.55
CA PRO A 267 13.69 -4.39 -3.58
C PRO A 267 12.92 -5.19 -2.52
N SER A 268 12.50 -4.54 -1.43
CA SER A 268 11.73 -5.15 -0.35
C SER A 268 10.22 -5.21 -0.61
N ASP A 269 9.70 -4.45 -1.58
CA ASP A 269 8.25 -4.32 -1.82
C ASP A 269 7.57 -5.67 -2.02
N ARG A 270 8.21 -6.57 -2.79
CA ARG A 270 7.70 -7.91 -3.03
C ARG A 270 7.55 -8.70 -1.74
N ASN A 271 8.54 -8.61 -0.87
CA ASN A 271 8.55 -9.33 0.40
C ASN A 271 7.51 -8.75 1.37
N ALA A 272 7.27 -7.44 1.32
CA ALA A 272 6.26 -6.78 2.13
C ALA A 272 4.86 -7.29 1.76
N ILE A 273 4.53 -7.33 0.46
CA ILE A 273 3.23 -7.82 0.00
C ILE A 273 3.09 -9.33 0.20
N MET A 274 4.17 -10.10 0.03
CA MET A 274 4.16 -11.53 0.34
C MET A 274 3.86 -11.80 1.81
N LEU A 275 4.50 -11.08 2.74
CA LEU A 275 4.17 -11.16 4.17
C LEU A 275 2.75 -10.67 4.44
N ALA A 276 2.29 -9.62 3.76
CA ALA A 276 0.92 -9.15 3.87
C ALA A 276 -0.08 -10.26 3.49
N ASN A 277 0.16 -11.00 2.41
CA ASN A 277 -0.67 -12.15 1.99
C ASN A 277 -0.75 -13.22 3.08
N ILE A 278 0.37 -13.52 3.74
CA ILE A 278 0.45 -14.49 4.85
C ILE A 278 -0.33 -13.99 6.08
N LEU A 279 -0.23 -12.69 6.38
CA LEU A 279 -0.89 -12.05 7.52
C LEU A 279 -2.42 -12.01 7.39
N LEU A 280 -2.96 -12.07 6.17
CA LEU A 280 -4.42 -12.12 5.95
C LEU A 280 -5.05 -13.47 6.32
N ARG A 281 -4.26 -14.50 6.59
CA ARG A 281 -4.75 -15.88 6.75
C ARG A 281 -4.85 -16.29 8.21
N THR A 282 -5.89 -17.04 8.56
CA THR A 282 -6.05 -17.64 9.90
C THR A 282 -5.14 -18.84 10.12
N TYR A 283 -4.73 -19.51 9.04
CA TYR A 283 -3.81 -20.63 9.10
C TYR A 283 -2.91 -20.67 7.87
N ASN A 284 -1.61 -20.71 8.12
CA ASN A 284 -0.57 -20.79 7.11
C ASN A 284 0.01 -22.21 7.11
N LYS A 285 -0.51 -23.05 6.20
CA LYS A 285 -0.01 -24.42 5.93
C LYS A 285 1.46 -24.42 5.52
N GLU A 286 1.93 -23.27 5.07
CA GLU A 286 3.22 -23.04 4.46
C GLU A 286 4.25 -22.48 5.45
N LEU A 287 3.91 -22.34 6.75
CA LEU A 287 4.85 -21.85 7.77
C LEU A 287 6.16 -22.65 7.81
N ASP A 288 6.09 -23.95 7.53
CA ASP A 288 7.24 -24.86 7.54
C ASP A 288 7.83 -25.11 6.14
N VAL A 289 7.32 -24.41 5.12
CA VAL A 289 7.80 -24.50 3.74
C VAL A 289 8.59 -23.24 3.43
N ASP A 290 9.78 -23.39 2.82
CA ASP A 290 10.55 -22.24 2.35
C ASP A 290 9.81 -21.56 1.19
N ILE A 291 8.96 -20.58 1.52
CA ILE A 291 8.17 -19.88 0.52
C ILE A 291 8.91 -18.65 0.03
N GLU A 292 9.42 -18.75 -1.19
CA GLU A 292 9.88 -17.57 -1.92
C GLU A 292 8.72 -16.79 -2.52
N MET A 293 7.51 -17.33 -2.57
CA MET A 293 6.35 -16.76 -3.27
C MET A 293 5.03 -17.28 -2.66
N THR A 294 3.97 -16.47 -2.66
CA THR A 294 2.65 -16.93 -2.16
C THR A 294 2.05 -17.94 -3.14
N PRO A 295 1.60 -19.14 -2.70
CA PRO A 295 0.94 -20.10 -3.58
C PRO A 295 -0.35 -19.54 -4.19
N GLU A 296 -0.72 -19.96 -5.41
CA GLU A 296 -1.98 -19.48 -6.04
C GLU A 296 -3.22 -20.08 -5.39
N GLU A 297 -3.05 -21.21 -4.71
CA GLU A 297 -4.08 -21.98 -4.03
C GLU A 297 -4.77 -21.16 -2.94
N VAL A 298 -4.12 -20.12 -2.41
CA VAL A 298 -4.70 -19.18 -1.45
C VAL A 298 -5.97 -18.52 -1.97
N LEU A 299 -6.08 -18.34 -3.30
CA LEU A 299 -7.27 -17.75 -3.94
C LEU A 299 -8.49 -18.67 -3.89
N ASN A 300 -8.29 -19.98 -3.68
CA ASN A 300 -9.38 -20.96 -3.55
C ASN A 300 -9.99 -20.97 -2.14
N VAL A 301 -9.29 -20.38 -1.15
CA VAL A 301 -9.70 -20.43 0.25
C VAL A 301 -10.74 -19.33 0.52
N ARG A 302 -11.94 -19.72 0.96
CA ARG A 302 -13.01 -18.78 1.38
C ARG A 302 -13.10 -18.60 2.90
N ASN A 303 -12.85 -19.66 3.67
CA ASN A 303 -13.02 -19.68 5.14
C ASN A 303 -11.69 -19.64 5.93
N GLY A 304 -10.57 -19.34 5.29
CA GLY A 304 -9.23 -19.33 5.90
C GLY A 304 -8.59 -17.94 6.00
N LEU A 305 -9.39 -16.88 5.89
CA LEU A 305 -8.95 -15.49 6.03
C LEU A 305 -9.36 -14.93 7.38
N ASP A 306 -8.47 -14.17 8.02
CA ASP A 306 -8.76 -13.44 9.24
C ASP A 306 -9.61 -12.22 8.90
N ARG A 307 -10.87 -12.21 9.37
CA ARG A 307 -11.84 -11.17 9.02
C ARG A 307 -11.45 -9.79 9.54
N ASP A 308 -10.88 -9.68 10.74
CA ASP A 308 -10.47 -8.37 11.28
C ASP A 308 -9.27 -7.83 10.50
N VAL A 309 -8.30 -8.70 10.19
CA VAL A 309 -7.11 -8.29 9.44
C VAL A 309 -7.48 -7.92 8.00
N VAL A 310 -8.33 -8.69 7.32
CA VAL A 310 -8.84 -8.37 5.97
C VAL A 310 -9.64 -7.07 5.97
N HIS A 311 -10.51 -6.87 6.96
CA HIS A 311 -11.28 -5.62 7.07
C HIS A 311 -10.35 -4.42 7.26
N TYR A 312 -9.35 -4.55 8.13
CA TYR A 312 -8.33 -3.52 8.32
C TYR A 312 -7.52 -3.25 7.05
N ALA A 313 -7.07 -4.28 6.35
CA ALA A 313 -6.31 -4.16 5.11
C ALA A 313 -7.11 -3.43 4.02
N LYS A 314 -8.39 -3.79 3.86
CA LYS A 314 -9.34 -3.10 2.98
C LYS A 314 -9.44 -1.62 3.35
N PHE A 315 -9.76 -1.32 4.61
CA PHE A 315 -9.85 0.05 5.11
C PHE A 315 -8.56 0.83 4.82
N ARG A 316 -7.41 0.22 5.10
CA ARG A 316 -6.10 0.87 4.93
C ARG A 316 -5.87 1.27 3.48
N ILE A 317 -6.01 0.33 2.54
CA ILE A 317 -5.75 0.59 1.12
C ILE A 317 -6.74 1.61 0.56
N ASP A 318 -8.03 1.48 0.88
CA ASP A 318 -9.05 2.43 0.42
C ASP A 318 -8.81 3.83 1.00
N SER A 319 -8.28 3.94 2.22
CA SER A 319 -7.95 5.23 2.83
C SER A 319 -6.70 5.91 2.23
N VAL A 320 -5.80 5.12 1.63
CA VAL A 320 -4.62 5.60 0.89
C VAL A 320 -4.70 5.28 -0.60
N GLU A 321 -5.91 5.23 -1.17
CA GLU A 321 -6.21 4.79 -2.55
C GLU A 321 -5.21 5.37 -3.53
N TYR A 322 -5.01 6.70 -3.50
CA TYR A 322 -4.07 7.40 -4.37
C TYR A 322 -2.64 6.84 -4.27
N ARG A 323 -2.05 6.81 -3.07
CA ARG A 323 -0.65 6.36 -2.89
C ARG A 323 -0.47 4.90 -3.26
N PHE A 324 -1.40 4.04 -2.84
CA PHE A 324 -1.33 2.62 -3.17
C PHE A 324 -1.42 2.42 -4.68
N SER A 325 -2.35 3.11 -5.34
CA SER A 325 -2.58 2.95 -6.77
C SER A 325 -1.44 3.55 -7.60
N THR A 326 -0.85 4.69 -7.17
CA THR A 326 0.39 5.24 -7.74
C THR A 326 1.56 4.28 -7.58
N LYS A 327 1.68 3.59 -6.44
CA LYS A 327 2.69 2.54 -6.23
C LYS A 327 2.55 1.40 -7.23
N VAL A 328 1.34 0.88 -7.42
CA VAL A 328 1.08 -0.18 -8.41
C VAL A 328 1.43 0.31 -9.83
N ARG A 329 1.04 1.54 -10.17
CA ARG A 329 1.36 2.14 -11.47
C ARG A 329 2.86 2.29 -11.70
N ALA A 330 3.60 2.84 -10.75
CA ALA A 330 5.05 3.02 -10.85
C ALA A 330 5.78 1.67 -11.04
N ILE A 331 5.29 0.61 -10.38
CA ILE A 331 5.78 -0.77 -10.59
C ILE A 331 5.55 -1.20 -12.04
N HIS A 332 4.34 -1.01 -12.56
CA HIS A 332 3.96 -1.39 -13.92
C HIS A 332 4.70 -0.60 -15.00
N GLU A 333 4.79 0.73 -14.86
CA GLU A 333 5.54 1.60 -15.77
C GLU A 333 7.01 1.20 -15.83
N LYS A 334 7.61 0.88 -14.68
CA LYS A 334 8.98 0.38 -14.61
C LYS A 334 9.10 -1.00 -15.28
N LEU A 335 8.10 -1.87 -15.19
CA LEU A 335 8.06 -3.14 -15.91
C LEU A 335 8.02 -2.92 -17.42
N VAL A 336 7.10 -2.09 -17.91
CA VAL A 336 6.94 -1.75 -19.33
C VAL A 336 8.24 -1.14 -19.90
N ALA A 337 8.83 -0.17 -19.21
CA ALA A 337 10.10 0.43 -19.61
C ALA A 337 11.22 -0.62 -19.73
N ARG A 338 11.22 -1.64 -18.85
CA ARG A 338 12.20 -2.73 -18.85
C ARG A 338 11.97 -3.76 -19.95
N LEU A 339 10.71 -4.00 -20.32
CA LEU A 339 10.35 -4.87 -21.45
C LEU A 339 10.75 -4.24 -22.79
N ASN A 340 10.75 -2.90 -22.87
CA ASN A 340 11.13 -2.14 -24.06
C ASN A 340 12.63 -1.82 -24.16
N ALA A 341 13.40 -1.98 -23.08
CA ALA A 341 14.83 -1.67 -23.09
C ALA A 341 15.62 -2.61 -24.01
N THR A 342 16.43 -2.03 -24.92
CA THR A 342 17.28 -2.75 -25.89
C THR A 342 18.52 -3.39 -25.27
N THR A 343 18.98 -2.89 -24.11
CA THR A 343 20.13 -3.43 -23.38
C THR A 343 19.71 -4.05 -22.06
N SER A 344 20.16 -5.28 -21.83
CA SER A 344 20.06 -5.97 -20.53
C SER A 344 21.14 -5.42 -19.58
N GLY A 345 21.11 -4.13 -19.28
CA GLY A 345 21.97 -3.57 -18.24
C GLY A 345 21.70 -4.24 -16.89
N ARG A 346 22.68 -4.25 -15.98
CA ARG A 346 22.55 -4.70 -14.57
C ARG A 346 21.64 -3.77 -13.73
N GLN A 347 20.60 -3.21 -14.33
CA GLN A 347 19.73 -2.25 -13.66
C GLN A 347 18.71 -2.99 -12.80
N THR A 348 18.62 -2.59 -11.54
CA THR A 348 17.67 -3.10 -10.56
C THR A 348 16.40 -2.23 -10.54
N PRO A 349 15.21 -2.82 -10.34
CA PRO A 349 14.88 -4.24 -10.33
C PRO A 349 14.77 -4.86 -11.74
N SER A 350 14.93 -6.18 -11.83
CA SER A 350 14.78 -6.95 -13.09
C SER A 350 13.31 -7.15 -13.48
N VAL A 351 13.05 -7.44 -14.76
CA VAL A 351 11.68 -7.77 -15.26
C VAL A 351 11.03 -8.89 -14.43
N ARG A 352 11.79 -9.94 -14.12
CA ARG A 352 11.29 -11.07 -13.31
C ARG A 352 10.91 -10.64 -11.89
N HIS A 353 11.68 -9.74 -11.27
CA HIS A 353 11.35 -9.23 -9.94
C HIS A 353 10.06 -8.40 -9.97
N LEU A 354 9.92 -7.51 -10.96
CA LEU A 354 8.74 -6.67 -11.13
C LEU A 354 7.48 -7.50 -11.39
N LEU A 355 7.55 -8.51 -12.26
CA LEU A 355 6.42 -9.42 -12.49
C LEU A 355 6.03 -10.16 -11.21
N PHE A 356 7.00 -10.66 -10.45
CA PHE A 356 6.68 -11.32 -9.19
C PHE A 356 6.09 -10.36 -8.14
N LEU A 357 6.47 -9.09 -8.15
CA LEU A 357 5.86 -8.07 -7.29
C LEU A 357 4.40 -7.81 -7.69
N GLU A 358 4.11 -7.57 -8.97
CA GLU A 358 2.73 -7.42 -9.46
C GLU A 358 1.87 -8.64 -9.13
N ARG A 359 2.42 -9.85 -9.31
CA ARG A 359 1.75 -11.09 -8.93
C ARG A 359 1.32 -11.10 -7.46
N GLU A 360 2.22 -10.76 -6.54
CA GLU A 360 1.91 -10.70 -5.11
C GLU A 360 0.85 -9.64 -4.80
N ILE A 361 0.89 -8.49 -5.49
CA ILE A 361 -0.11 -7.43 -5.38
C ILE A 361 -1.48 -7.92 -5.86
N PHE A 362 -1.57 -8.59 -7.01
CA PHE A 362 -2.84 -9.10 -7.51
C PHE A 362 -3.43 -10.17 -6.59
N ILE A 363 -2.60 -11.05 -6.02
CA ILE A 363 -3.06 -11.99 -4.99
C ILE A 363 -3.59 -11.23 -3.78
N PHE A 364 -2.82 -10.27 -3.27
CA PHE A 364 -3.21 -9.47 -2.12
C PHE A 364 -4.57 -8.80 -2.33
N LEU A 365 -4.74 -8.08 -3.44
CA LEU A 365 -5.99 -7.41 -3.77
C LEU A 365 -7.16 -8.39 -3.98
N SER A 366 -6.89 -9.60 -4.49
CA SER A 366 -7.92 -10.64 -4.66
C SER A 366 -8.45 -11.19 -3.33
N LEU A 367 -7.63 -11.12 -2.27
CA LEU A 367 -8.02 -11.53 -0.93
C LEU A 367 -8.79 -10.42 -0.19
N LEU A 368 -8.78 -9.19 -0.71
CA LEU A 368 -9.50 -8.04 -0.19
C LEU A 368 -10.79 -7.81 -0.98
N SER A 369 -11.79 -7.13 -0.42
CA SER A 369 -13.05 -6.78 -1.11
C SER A 369 -13.29 -5.27 -1.15
N GLY A 370 -12.22 -4.51 -1.42
CA GLY A 370 -12.19 -3.03 -1.40
C GLY A 370 -12.39 -2.38 -2.78
N LYS A 371 -12.74 -1.09 -2.77
CA LYS A 371 -12.92 -0.29 -4.01
C LYS A 371 -11.61 -0.23 -4.79
N THR A 372 -10.51 0.05 -4.09
CA THR A 372 -9.17 0.17 -4.69
C THR A 372 -8.71 -1.18 -5.25
N ALA A 373 -8.98 -2.27 -4.54
CA ALA A 373 -8.67 -3.62 -5.00
C ALA A 373 -9.37 -3.95 -6.31
N ARG A 374 -10.67 -3.68 -6.41
CA ARG A 374 -11.44 -3.85 -7.64
C ARG A 374 -10.88 -2.97 -8.76
N LEU A 375 -10.65 -1.69 -8.51
CA LEU A 375 -10.13 -0.74 -9.50
C LEU A 375 -8.83 -1.25 -10.15
N VAL A 376 -7.87 -1.64 -9.32
CA VAL A 376 -6.56 -2.14 -9.79
C VAL A 376 -6.71 -3.47 -10.54
N LEU A 377 -7.49 -4.41 -10.01
CA LEU A 377 -7.68 -5.72 -10.65
C LEU A 377 -8.42 -5.62 -11.99
N VAL A 378 -9.43 -4.77 -12.09
CA VAL A 378 -10.16 -4.54 -13.35
C VAL A 378 -9.25 -3.86 -14.38
N SER A 379 -8.39 -2.93 -13.96
CA SER A 379 -7.40 -2.36 -14.89
C SER A 379 -6.35 -3.37 -15.33
N ALA A 380 -5.89 -4.23 -14.42
CA ALA A 380 -4.98 -5.32 -14.78
C ALA A 380 -5.66 -6.31 -15.73
N LEU A 381 -6.96 -6.55 -15.55
CA LEU A 381 -7.74 -7.41 -16.43
C LEU A 381 -7.78 -6.84 -17.86
N THR A 382 -7.89 -5.52 -18.02
CA THR A 382 -7.77 -4.87 -19.34
C THR A 382 -6.38 -5.05 -19.95
N GLU A 383 -5.31 -4.81 -19.17
CA GLU A 383 -3.92 -4.87 -19.68
C GLU A 383 -3.47 -6.29 -20.05
N TYR A 384 -3.81 -7.29 -19.24
CA TYR A 384 -3.42 -8.70 -19.47
C TYR A 384 -4.47 -9.52 -20.22
N GLY A 385 -5.69 -9.01 -20.37
CA GLY A 385 -6.78 -9.71 -21.05
C GLY A 385 -6.94 -9.32 -22.52
N ASP A 386 -6.41 -8.17 -22.93
CA ASP A 386 -6.45 -7.72 -24.32
C ASP A 386 -5.15 -8.12 -25.05
N PRO A 387 -5.19 -9.03 -26.03
CA PRO A 387 -4.00 -9.44 -26.81
C PRO A 387 -3.38 -8.28 -27.59
N LYS A 388 -4.12 -7.17 -27.78
CA LYS A 388 -3.65 -5.95 -28.44
C LYS A 388 -3.07 -4.94 -27.45
N ALA A 389 -3.09 -5.20 -26.14
CA ALA A 389 -2.51 -4.31 -25.13
C ALA A 389 -1.02 -4.07 -25.38
N GLY A 390 -0.52 -2.92 -24.87
CA GLY A 390 0.85 -2.49 -25.07
C GLY A 390 1.87 -3.50 -24.55
N ILE A 391 1.56 -4.14 -23.41
CA ILE A 391 2.46 -5.10 -22.75
C ILE A 391 2.92 -6.25 -23.67
N TYR A 392 2.08 -6.69 -24.61
CA TYR A 392 2.40 -7.79 -25.54
C TYR A 392 3.27 -7.37 -26.72
N ARG A 393 3.38 -6.06 -27.00
CA ARG A 393 4.08 -5.52 -28.17
C ARG A 393 5.54 -5.18 -27.91
N HIS A 394 5.99 -5.25 -26.66
CA HIS A 394 7.37 -4.92 -26.32
C HIS A 394 8.36 -5.99 -26.76
N LEU A 395 9.58 -5.56 -27.07
CA LEU A 395 10.70 -6.38 -27.58
C LEU A 395 10.90 -7.70 -26.82
N ARG A 396 10.74 -7.68 -25.49
CA ARG A 396 10.98 -8.84 -24.62
C ARG A 396 9.72 -9.56 -24.16
N ALA A 397 8.53 -9.12 -24.58
CA ALA A 397 7.24 -9.63 -24.10
C ALA A 397 7.09 -11.14 -24.33
N ALA A 398 7.51 -11.64 -25.51
CA ALA A 398 7.41 -13.05 -25.86
C ALA A 398 8.09 -13.98 -24.84
N SER A 399 9.24 -13.57 -24.28
CA SER A 399 9.98 -14.36 -23.28
C SER A 399 9.27 -14.46 -21.93
N TYR A 400 8.31 -13.57 -21.66
CA TYR A 400 7.55 -13.49 -20.40
C TYR A 400 6.07 -13.83 -20.55
N LEU A 401 5.63 -14.20 -21.76
CA LEU A 401 4.24 -14.57 -22.04
C LEU A 401 3.65 -15.62 -21.07
N PRO A 402 4.37 -16.72 -20.70
CA PRO A 402 3.84 -17.66 -19.72
C PRO A 402 3.49 -17.01 -18.37
N VAL A 403 4.28 -16.01 -17.95
CA VAL A 403 4.05 -15.26 -16.71
C VAL A 403 2.87 -14.29 -16.85
N PHE A 404 2.71 -13.65 -18.02
CA PHE A 404 1.55 -12.79 -18.29
C PHE A 404 0.25 -13.60 -18.26
N LEU A 405 0.24 -14.81 -18.82
CA LEU A 405 -0.92 -15.70 -18.76
C LEU A 405 -1.21 -16.18 -17.33
N GLN A 406 -0.17 -16.39 -16.52
CA GLN A 406 -0.30 -16.66 -15.09
C GLN A 406 -0.93 -15.47 -14.35
N HIS A 407 -0.51 -14.24 -14.66
CA HIS A 407 -1.12 -13.03 -14.12
C HIS A 407 -2.60 -12.93 -14.50
N LEU A 408 -2.95 -13.12 -15.78
CA LEU A 408 -4.34 -13.10 -16.24
C LEU A 408 -5.20 -14.09 -15.46
N LYS A 409 -4.71 -15.32 -15.25
CA LYS A 409 -5.37 -16.32 -14.40
C LYS A 409 -5.65 -15.81 -12.98
N ILE A 410 -4.65 -15.22 -12.32
CA ILE A 410 -4.77 -14.68 -10.96
C ILE A 410 -5.78 -13.53 -10.95
N ILE A 411 -5.70 -12.63 -11.93
CA ILE A 411 -6.56 -11.47 -12.07
C ILE A 411 -8.02 -11.88 -12.30
N VAL A 412 -8.30 -12.81 -13.21
CA VAL A 412 -9.66 -13.33 -13.46
C VAL A 412 -10.27 -13.90 -12.18
N ARG A 413 -9.50 -14.70 -11.43
CA ARG A 413 -9.93 -15.23 -10.13
C ARG A 413 -10.17 -14.13 -9.11
N GLY A 414 -9.31 -13.10 -9.10
CA GLY A 414 -9.43 -11.92 -8.25
C GLY A 414 -10.70 -11.12 -8.54
N VAL A 415 -10.94 -10.78 -9.80
CA VAL A 415 -12.18 -10.11 -10.25
C VAL A 415 -13.39 -10.96 -9.92
N GLY A 416 -13.31 -12.29 -9.97
CA GLY A 416 -14.39 -13.15 -9.48
C GLY A 416 -14.72 -13.04 -7.99
N ARG A 417 -13.80 -12.52 -7.17
CA ARG A 417 -14.01 -12.30 -5.73
C ARG A 417 -14.46 -10.87 -5.42
N VAL A 418 -14.01 -9.89 -6.18
CA VAL A 418 -14.18 -8.46 -5.85
C VAL A 418 -15.03 -7.68 -6.85
N GLY A 419 -15.26 -8.25 -8.03
CA GLY A 419 -15.93 -7.62 -9.15
C GLY A 419 -17.43 -7.44 -8.90
N THR A 420 -18.01 -6.51 -9.65
CA THR A 420 -19.45 -6.20 -9.64
C THR A 420 -20.06 -6.48 -11.01
N ARG A 421 -21.38 -6.29 -11.12
CA ARG A 421 -22.10 -6.45 -12.40
C ARG A 421 -21.54 -5.56 -13.52
N ASP A 422 -20.98 -4.41 -13.19
CA ASP A 422 -20.39 -3.51 -14.18
C ASP A 422 -19.16 -4.12 -14.88
N ASP A 423 -18.51 -5.09 -14.25
CA ASP A 423 -17.31 -5.76 -14.80
C ASP A 423 -17.65 -6.90 -15.77
N VAL A 424 -18.92 -7.35 -15.81
CA VAL A 424 -19.36 -8.49 -16.63
C VAL A 424 -19.14 -8.22 -18.13
N GLY A 425 -19.33 -6.98 -18.58
CA GLY A 425 -19.08 -6.60 -19.97
C GLY A 425 -17.62 -6.83 -20.37
N LEU A 426 -16.68 -6.37 -19.54
CA LEU A 426 -15.24 -6.55 -19.77
C LEU A 426 -14.85 -8.04 -19.75
N LEU A 427 -15.39 -8.81 -18.80
CA LEU A 427 -15.13 -10.25 -18.72
C LEU A 427 -15.59 -10.98 -19.99
N ARG A 428 -16.75 -10.64 -20.54
CA ARG A 428 -17.22 -11.23 -21.82
C ARG A 428 -16.30 -10.89 -22.97
N GLN A 429 -15.91 -9.62 -23.09
CA GLN A 429 -14.97 -9.16 -24.11
C GLN A 429 -13.64 -9.93 -24.05
N ILE A 430 -13.09 -10.15 -22.86
CA ILE A 430 -11.84 -10.91 -22.70
C ILE A 430 -12.03 -12.39 -23.03
N SER A 431 -13.21 -12.96 -22.73
CA SER A 431 -13.54 -14.31 -23.15
C SER A 431 -13.50 -14.48 -24.67
N GLU A 432 -13.93 -13.47 -25.42
CA GLU A 432 -13.88 -13.45 -26.89
C GLU A 432 -12.43 -13.41 -27.43
N TYR A 433 -11.51 -12.79 -26.69
CA TYR A 433 -10.09 -12.75 -27.03
C TYR A 433 -9.33 -14.07 -26.78
N GLY A 434 -9.99 -15.11 -26.28
CA GLY A 434 -9.34 -16.39 -25.96
C GLY A 434 -8.54 -17.00 -27.12
N LEU A 435 -9.05 -16.92 -28.35
CA LEU A 435 -8.34 -17.42 -29.53
C LEU A 435 -7.09 -16.60 -29.85
N GLU A 436 -7.21 -15.28 -29.88
CA GLU A 436 -6.10 -14.34 -30.15
C GLU A 436 -5.00 -14.48 -29.07
N LEU A 437 -5.37 -14.55 -27.79
CA LEU A 437 -4.43 -14.80 -26.68
C LEU A 437 -3.73 -16.16 -26.80
N SER A 438 -4.45 -17.18 -27.25
CA SER A 438 -3.87 -18.51 -27.49
C SER A 438 -2.86 -18.48 -28.65
N GLN A 439 -3.09 -17.66 -29.67
CA GLN A 439 -2.20 -17.49 -30.82
C GLN A 439 -0.93 -16.68 -30.51
N LEU A 440 -0.95 -15.82 -29.48
CA LEU A 440 0.27 -15.17 -28.99
C LEU A 440 1.32 -16.19 -28.52
N SER A 441 0.88 -17.40 -28.15
CA SER A 441 1.77 -18.44 -27.64
C SER A 441 2.04 -19.56 -28.64
N GLY A 442 3.33 -19.86 -28.84
CA GLY A 442 3.77 -20.98 -29.65
C GLY A 442 3.76 -22.35 -28.94
N THR A 443 3.40 -22.43 -27.64
CA THR A 443 3.47 -23.70 -26.89
C THR A 443 2.10 -24.29 -26.51
N PRO A 444 1.91 -25.61 -26.62
CA PRO A 444 0.66 -26.27 -26.22
C PRO A 444 0.26 -26.07 -24.75
N GLU A 445 1.23 -25.88 -23.86
CA GLU A 445 1.01 -25.66 -22.43
C GLU A 445 0.30 -24.32 -22.19
N ASN A 446 0.73 -23.27 -22.89
CA ASN A 446 0.18 -21.93 -22.77
C ASN A 446 -1.22 -21.85 -23.39
N GLN A 447 -1.43 -22.50 -24.55
CA GLN A 447 -2.76 -22.61 -25.16
C GLN A 447 -3.75 -23.30 -24.19
N ARG A 448 -3.34 -24.41 -23.56
CA ARG A 448 -4.13 -25.08 -22.51
C ARG A 448 -4.37 -24.21 -21.28
N SER A 449 -3.47 -23.29 -20.95
CA SER A 449 -3.63 -22.33 -19.86
C SER A 449 -4.68 -21.25 -20.19
N VAL A 450 -4.66 -20.73 -21.42
CA VAL A 450 -5.65 -19.77 -21.93
C VAL A 450 -7.04 -20.38 -21.90
N VAL A 451 -7.23 -21.57 -22.49
CA VAL A 451 -8.53 -22.26 -22.50
C VAL A 451 -9.09 -22.44 -21.08
N ARG A 452 -8.26 -22.87 -20.13
CA ARG A 452 -8.67 -23.02 -18.72
C ARG A 452 -9.06 -21.68 -18.09
N THR A 453 -8.33 -20.61 -18.41
CA THR A 453 -8.59 -19.27 -17.90
C THR A 453 -9.92 -18.72 -18.43
N MET A 454 -10.21 -18.91 -19.72
CA MET A 454 -11.50 -18.52 -20.32
C MET A 454 -12.66 -19.31 -19.71
N GLY A 455 -12.50 -20.62 -19.47
CA GLY A 455 -13.50 -21.40 -18.75
C GLY A 455 -13.76 -20.92 -17.30
N TRP A 456 -12.79 -20.27 -16.65
CA TRP A 456 -13.03 -19.62 -15.36
C TRP A 456 -13.79 -18.31 -15.49
N ILE A 457 -13.59 -17.54 -16.56
CA ILE A 457 -14.32 -16.29 -16.79
C ILE A 457 -15.83 -16.54 -16.78
N GLU A 458 -16.31 -17.60 -17.44
CA GLU A 458 -17.73 -17.96 -17.45
C GLU A 458 -18.27 -18.24 -16.03
N ASN A 459 -17.50 -18.97 -15.22
CA ASN A 459 -17.85 -19.27 -13.82
C ASN A 459 -17.86 -18.00 -12.96
N VAL A 460 -16.94 -17.08 -13.22
CA VAL A 460 -16.85 -15.76 -12.58
C VAL A 460 -18.07 -14.90 -12.92
N ILE A 461 -18.42 -14.80 -14.21
CA ILE A 461 -19.61 -14.06 -14.67
C ILE A 461 -20.87 -14.59 -13.98
N ARG A 462 -21.03 -15.92 -13.92
CA ARG A 462 -22.16 -16.54 -13.22
C ARG A 462 -22.19 -16.13 -11.76
N SER A 463 -21.07 -16.26 -11.06
CA SER A 463 -20.95 -15.94 -9.62
C SER A 463 -21.31 -14.48 -9.32
N ILE A 464 -20.78 -13.53 -10.10
CA ILE A 464 -21.06 -12.09 -9.95
C ILE A 464 -22.55 -11.79 -10.21
N THR A 465 -23.14 -12.45 -11.20
CA THR A 465 -24.55 -12.22 -11.57
C THR A 465 -25.50 -12.73 -10.48
N THR A 466 -25.19 -13.90 -9.89
CA THR A 466 -26.01 -14.58 -8.87
C THR A 466 -25.83 -14.03 -7.46
N ALA A 467 -24.64 -13.53 -7.09
CA ALA A 467 -24.34 -13.10 -5.72
C ALA A 467 -25.25 -11.96 -5.20
N ASN A 468 -25.83 -11.15 -6.09
CA ASN A 468 -26.69 -10.02 -5.73
C ASN A 468 -28.21 -10.35 -5.76
N TRP A 469 -28.62 -11.61 -5.85
CA TRP A 469 -30.04 -12.01 -5.69
C TRP A 469 -30.47 -12.19 -4.23
N HIS A 470 -29.57 -12.05 -3.25
CA HIS A 470 -29.86 -12.19 -1.81
C HIS A 470 -29.61 -10.92 -0.99
N SER A 471 -29.52 -9.77 -1.65
CA SER A 471 -29.29 -8.47 -1.01
C SER A 471 -30.13 -7.34 -1.64
N ALA A 472 -31.32 -7.66 -2.15
CA ALA A 472 -32.31 -6.70 -2.62
C ALA A 472 -33.51 -6.68 -1.68
#